data_AF-A0A399X415-F1
#
_entry.id   AF-A0A399X415-F1
#
_cell.length_a   1.000
_cell.length_b   1.000
_cell.length_c   1.000
_cell.angle_alpha   90.00
_cell.angle_beta   90.00
_cell.angle_gamma   90.00
#
_symmetry.space_group_name_H-M   'P 1'
#
loop_
_entity.id
_entity.type
_entity.pdbx_description
1 polymer ?
#
loop_
_entity_poly.entity_id
_entity_poly.type
_entity_poly.pdbx_seq_one_letter_code
_entity_poly.pdbx_strand_id
1 'polypeptide(L)'
;MSKIVPLLIGLLATALAQSQEVRVFIDGIEEELREPPILRGGRTLLGLRKTFDLLGAVVYYDSATKQITAWRAERTIQIQIGNPEAMIDGRSLRMDQPPIIENKSTYVPLRFLGEALGAGVKYVGSTNSVYIDTAPMGFFNEKAPFKAGDKVLYLYRRQWLPATVVQVFDNDNEEDRYVIDFVEPSGRKIRISPGRRYIRKAS
;
A
#
# COMPACT_ATOMS: atom_id res chain seq x y z
N MET A 1 -4.10 67.18 -39.90
CA MET A 1 -3.78 66.99 -38.46
C MET A 1 -4.21 65.58 -38.07
N SER A 2 -3.30 64.60 -38.16
CA SER A 2 -3.59 63.20 -37.80
C SER A 2 -3.28 63.01 -36.31
N LYS A 3 -4.27 62.58 -35.52
CA LYS A 3 -4.09 62.25 -34.10
C LYS A 3 -3.71 60.77 -34.00
N ILE A 4 -2.48 60.50 -33.56
CA ILE A 4 -1.98 59.15 -33.26
C ILE A 4 -2.56 58.73 -31.90
N VAL A 5 -3.29 57.63 -31.87
CA VAL A 5 -3.76 56.96 -30.64
C VAL A 5 -2.75 55.85 -30.31
N PRO A 6 -2.13 55.80 -29.12
CA PRO A 6 -1.25 54.70 -28.78
C PRO A 6 -2.10 53.49 -28.37
N LEU A 7 -1.88 52.37 -29.07
CA LEU A 7 -2.42 51.06 -28.72
C LEU A 7 -1.61 50.52 -27.52
N LEU A 8 -2.20 50.52 -26.31
CA LEU A 8 -1.64 49.80 -25.17
C LEU A 8 -1.81 48.30 -25.41
N ILE A 9 -0.70 47.62 -25.72
CA ILE A 9 -0.62 46.16 -25.70
C ILE A 9 -0.39 45.74 -24.24
N GLY A 10 -1.45 45.35 -23.56
CA GLY A 10 -1.37 44.69 -22.25
C GLY A 10 -0.84 43.27 -22.44
N LEU A 11 0.39 43.01 -22.01
CA LEU A 11 0.95 41.67 -21.94
C LEU A 11 0.26 40.91 -20.81
N LEU A 12 -0.73 40.08 -21.12
CA LEU A 12 -1.25 39.09 -20.18
C LEU A 12 -0.15 38.05 -19.94
N ALA A 13 0.56 38.16 -18.81
CA ALA A 13 1.41 37.09 -18.33
C ALA A 13 0.49 35.96 -17.82
N THR A 14 0.20 34.99 -18.68
CA THR A 14 -0.38 33.71 -18.26
C THR A 14 0.67 32.96 -17.46
N ALA A 15 0.57 33.02 -16.13
CA ALA A 15 1.31 32.09 -15.28
C ALA A 15 0.77 30.68 -15.55
N LEU A 16 1.59 29.83 -16.18
CA LEU A 16 1.32 28.41 -16.24
C LEU A 16 1.44 27.87 -14.81
N ALA A 17 0.30 27.53 -14.19
CA ALA A 17 0.29 26.75 -12.97
C ALA A 17 0.89 25.37 -13.30
N GLN A 18 2.18 25.20 -13.03
CA GLN A 18 2.82 23.90 -13.12
C GLN A 18 2.18 23.02 -12.03
N SER A 19 1.35 22.07 -12.44
CA SER A 19 0.83 21.04 -11.55
C SER A 19 2.02 20.29 -10.99
N GLN A 20 2.43 20.64 -9.77
CA GLN A 20 3.54 19.97 -9.12
C GLN A 20 3.12 18.53 -8.87
N GLU A 21 3.85 17.58 -9.41
CA GLU A 21 3.59 16.16 -9.19
C GLU A 21 3.91 15.80 -7.74
N VAL A 22 3.09 14.93 -7.14
CA VAL A 22 3.32 14.48 -5.77
C VAL A 22 4.42 13.41 -5.81
N ARG A 23 5.56 13.70 -5.19
CA ARG A 23 6.65 12.72 -5.04
C ARG A 23 6.40 11.82 -3.84
N VAL A 24 6.82 10.56 -3.91
CA VAL A 24 6.65 9.60 -2.82
C VAL A 24 8.01 9.06 -2.42
N PHE A 25 8.31 9.11 -1.12
CA PHE A 25 9.53 8.64 -0.51
C PHE A 25 9.20 7.54 0.49
N ILE A 26 10.00 6.49 0.52
CA ILE A 26 9.89 5.36 1.44
C ILE A 26 11.22 5.17 2.12
N ASP A 27 11.22 5.29 3.44
CA ASP A 27 12.44 5.16 4.25
C ASP A 27 13.60 6.04 3.74
N GLY A 28 13.24 7.19 3.16
CA GLY A 28 14.17 8.17 2.58
C GLY A 28 14.47 7.99 1.09
N ILE A 29 14.03 6.90 0.44
CA ILE A 29 14.26 6.61 -0.98
C ILE A 29 13.07 7.09 -1.81
N GLU A 30 13.33 7.86 -2.87
CA GLU A 30 12.28 8.30 -3.80
C GLU A 30 11.82 7.12 -4.68
N GLU A 31 10.50 6.96 -4.81
CA GLU A 31 9.88 5.91 -5.59
C GLU A 31 9.41 6.44 -6.94
N GLU A 32 9.84 5.76 -8.02
CA GLU A 32 9.26 5.98 -9.34
C GLU A 32 7.91 5.27 -9.44
N LEU A 33 6.86 6.05 -9.72
CA LEU A 33 5.49 5.58 -9.78
C LEU A 33 5.01 5.56 -11.22
N ARG A 34 4.59 4.37 -11.68
CA ARG A 34 3.94 4.23 -13.00
C ARG A 34 2.65 5.05 -13.10
N GLU A 35 1.91 5.11 -12.00
CA GLU A 35 0.68 5.90 -11.85
C GLU A 35 0.94 6.98 -10.79
N PRO A 36 0.92 8.27 -11.16
CA PRO A 36 1.24 9.35 -10.22
C PRO A 36 0.18 9.42 -9.11
N PRO A 37 0.55 9.83 -7.88
CA PRO A 37 -0.44 10.08 -6.85
C PRO A 37 -1.34 11.24 -7.24
N ILE A 38 -2.60 11.16 -6.82
CA ILE A 38 -3.61 12.19 -7.08
C ILE A 38 -4.06 12.84 -5.78
N LEU A 39 -4.46 14.11 -5.85
CA LEU A 39 -5.07 14.82 -4.74
C LEU A 39 -6.59 14.87 -4.95
N ARG A 40 -7.36 14.34 -3.98
CA ARG A 40 -8.83 14.42 -3.98
C ARG A 40 -9.36 14.56 -2.58
N GLY A 41 -10.29 15.50 -2.38
CA GLY A 41 -10.88 15.74 -1.06
C GLY A 41 -9.85 16.11 0.01
N GLY A 42 -8.75 16.76 -0.38
CA GLY A 42 -7.63 17.07 0.53
C GLY A 42 -6.79 15.86 0.95
N ARG A 43 -6.95 14.70 0.28
CA ARG A 43 -6.20 13.47 0.54
C ARG A 43 -5.33 13.13 -0.65
N THR A 44 -4.14 12.59 -0.37
CA THR A 44 -3.31 11.93 -1.38
C THR A 44 -3.79 10.50 -1.56
N LEU A 45 -4.09 10.14 -2.80
CA LEU A 45 -4.42 8.78 -3.19
C LEU A 45 -3.32 8.23 -4.07
N LEU A 46 -3.04 6.95 -3.89
CA LEU A 46 -2.04 6.23 -4.66
C LEU A 46 -2.67 4.97 -5.27
N GLY A 47 -2.14 4.51 -6.39
CA GLY A 47 -2.59 3.28 -7.04
C GLY A 47 -2.61 2.11 -6.07
N LEU A 48 -3.68 1.31 -6.13
CA LEU A 48 -3.99 0.22 -5.21
C LEU A 48 -2.81 -0.74 -5.02
N ARG A 49 -2.30 -1.26 -6.15
CA ARG A 49 -1.25 -2.27 -6.15
C ARG A 49 0.03 -1.74 -5.51
N LYS A 50 0.45 -0.53 -5.91
CA LYS A 50 1.66 0.09 -5.36
C LYS A 50 1.47 0.35 -3.88
N THR A 51 0.36 0.95 -3.44
CA THR A 51 0.09 1.20 -2.02
C THR A 51 0.26 -0.04 -1.15
N PHE A 52 -0.35 -1.18 -1.52
CA PHE A 52 -0.22 -2.40 -0.72
C PHE A 52 1.15 -3.07 -0.83
N ASP A 53 1.83 -2.96 -1.97
CA ASP A 53 3.21 -3.42 -2.11
C ASP A 53 4.17 -2.63 -1.19
N LEU A 54 4.05 -1.30 -1.19
CA LEU A 54 4.81 -0.41 -0.31
C LEU A 54 4.55 -0.68 1.17
N LEU A 55 3.31 -1.04 1.49
CA LEU A 55 2.89 -1.41 2.84
C LEU A 55 3.07 -2.91 3.11
N GLY A 56 3.91 -3.62 2.35
CA GLY A 56 4.29 -5.01 2.60
C GLY A 56 3.10 -5.97 2.77
N ALA A 57 1.98 -5.67 2.12
CA ALA A 57 0.72 -6.37 2.29
C ALA A 57 0.39 -7.20 1.04
N VAL A 58 -0.21 -8.36 1.27
CA VAL A 58 -0.80 -9.16 0.18
C VAL A 58 -2.18 -8.60 -0.10
N VAL A 59 -2.48 -8.27 -1.36
CA VAL A 59 -3.77 -7.69 -1.77
C VAL A 59 -4.51 -8.63 -2.72
N TYR A 60 -5.82 -8.75 -2.50
CA TYR A 60 -6.77 -9.38 -3.39
C TYR A 60 -7.87 -8.39 -3.75
N TYR A 61 -8.16 -8.28 -5.05
CA TYR A 61 -9.26 -7.48 -5.56
C TYR A 61 -10.31 -8.39 -6.19
N ASP A 62 -11.54 -8.28 -5.72
CA ASP A 62 -12.72 -8.88 -6.31
C ASP A 62 -13.41 -7.85 -7.22
N SER A 63 -13.33 -8.07 -8.52
CA SER A 63 -13.93 -7.17 -9.51
C SER A 63 -15.45 -7.20 -9.54
N ALA A 64 -16.09 -8.30 -9.11
CA ALA A 64 -17.55 -8.43 -9.12
C ALA A 64 -18.19 -7.59 -8.02
N THR A 65 -17.58 -7.59 -6.83
CA THR A 65 -18.06 -6.84 -5.67
C THR A 65 -17.35 -5.49 -5.49
N LYS A 66 -16.28 -5.25 -6.26
CA LYS A 66 -15.33 -4.13 -6.09
C LYS A 66 -14.71 -4.10 -4.69
N GLN A 67 -14.61 -5.27 -4.06
CA GLN A 67 -14.03 -5.44 -2.74
C GLN A 67 -12.53 -5.62 -2.86
N ILE A 68 -11.79 -4.89 -2.04
CA ILE A 68 -10.37 -5.07 -1.83
C ILE A 68 -10.22 -5.73 -0.46
N THR A 69 -9.46 -6.81 -0.40
CA THR A 69 -9.00 -7.41 0.85
C THR A 69 -7.49 -7.42 0.88
N ALA A 70 -6.90 -6.95 1.97
CA ALA A 70 -5.46 -6.96 2.15
C ALA A 70 -5.08 -7.59 3.48
N TRP A 71 -3.94 -8.25 3.50
CA TRP A 71 -3.40 -8.95 4.65
C TRP A 71 -1.97 -8.57 4.88
N ARG A 72 -1.63 -8.36 6.14
CA ARG A 72 -0.26 -8.10 6.56
C ARG A 72 -0.07 -8.49 8.01
N ALA A 73 0.83 -9.42 8.27
CA ALA A 73 1.01 -9.98 9.62
C ALA A 73 -0.37 -10.34 10.20
N GLU A 74 -0.73 -9.79 11.35
CA GLU A 74 -2.01 -10.05 12.01
C GLU A 74 -3.18 -9.19 11.50
N ARG A 75 -2.89 -8.17 10.68
CA ARG A 75 -3.87 -7.21 10.18
C ARG A 75 -4.61 -7.73 8.95
N THR A 76 -5.92 -7.53 8.95
CA THR A 76 -6.79 -7.73 7.78
C THR A 76 -7.58 -6.46 7.50
N ILE A 77 -7.50 -6.00 6.26
CA ILE A 77 -8.20 -4.80 5.78
C ILE A 77 -9.18 -5.21 4.70
N GLN A 78 -10.41 -4.71 4.79
CA GLN A 78 -11.43 -4.84 3.76
C GLN A 78 -11.99 -3.46 3.45
N ILE A 79 -11.85 -3.02 2.20
CA ILE A 79 -12.41 -1.76 1.70
C ILE A 79 -13.14 -2.00 0.37
N GLN A 80 -14.20 -1.26 0.12
CA GLN A 80 -14.95 -1.35 -1.13
C GLN A 80 -14.84 -0.05 -1.91
N ILE A 81 -14.64 -0.14 -3.23
CA ILE A 81 -14.54 1.05 -4.07
C ILE A 81 -15.83 1.87 -4.01
N GLY A 82 -15.70 3.17 -3.75
CA GLY A 82 -16.81 4.11 -3.59
C GLY A 82 -17.42 4.13 -2.18
N ASN A 83 -17.06 3.19 -1.31
CA ASN A 83 -17.56 3.15 0.07
C ASN A 83 -16.52 3.78 1.02
N PRO A 84 -16.90 4.79 1.83
CA PRO A 84 -16.00 5.34 2.84
C PRO A 84 -15.83 4.43 4.06
N GLU A 85 -16.64 3.39 4.24
CA GLU A 85 -16.48 2.44 5.35
C GLU A 85 -15.44 1.36 4.99
N ALA A 86 -14.55 1.11 5.94
CA ALA A 86 -13.52 0.09 5.91
C ALA A 86 -13.70 -0.84 7.10
N MET A 87 -13.39 -2.13 6.94
CA MET A 87 -13.28 -3.07 8.05
C MET A 87 -11.80 -3.38 8.30
N ILE A 88 -11.31 -3.05 9.49
CA ILE A 88 -9.95 -3.33 9.95
C ILE A 88 -10.06 -4.30 11.12
N ASP A 89 -9.55 -5.52 10.96
CA ASP A 89 -9.60 -6.58 11.98
C ASP A 89 -11.02 -6.81 12.53
N GLY A 90 -12.03 -6.74 11.65
CA GLY A 90 -13.44 -6.91 12.01
C GLY A 90 -14.10 -5.69 12.66
N ARG A 91 -13.41 -4.55 12.77
CA ARG A 91 -13.96 -3.29 13.27
C ARG A 91 -14.18 -2.30 12.13
N SER A 92 -15.33 -1.61 12.13
CA SER A 92 -15.62 -0.58 11.14
C SER A 92 -14.90 0.72 11.45
N LEU A 93 -14.20 1.27 10.46
CA LEU A 93 -13.54 2.58 10.49
C LEU A 93 -13.90 3.35 9.23
N ARG A 94 -14.09 4.67 9.36
CA ARG A 94 -14.45 5.54 8.25
C ARG A 94 -13.21 6.19 7.63
N MET A 95 -13.13 6.14 6.30
CA MET A 95 -12.18 6.87 5.47
C MET A 95 -12.72 8.26 5.13
N ASP A 96 -11.87 9.27 5.19
CA ASP A 96 -12.21 10.63 4.77
C ASP A 96 -12.43 10.73 3.25
N GLN A 97 -11.78 9.85 2.49
CA GLN A 97 -11.90 9.75 1.03
C GLN A 97 -12.04 8.27 0.67
N PRO A 98 -13.18 7.84 0.07
CA PRO A 98 -13.33 6.46 -0.36
C PRO A 98 -12.34 6.12 -1.49
N PRO A 99 -11.99 4.83 -1.65
CA PRO A 99 -11.27 4.38 -2.83
C PRO A 99 -12.07 4.70 -4.09
N ILE A 100 -11.38 5.06 -5.16
CA ILE A 100 -12.00 5.46 -6.42
C ILE A 100 -11.37 4.71 -7.59
N ILE A 101 -12.05 4.75 -8.73
CA ILE A 101 -11.47 4.39 -10.02
C ILE A 101 -11.27 5.67 -10.82
N GLU A 102 -10.04 5.88 -11.29
CA GLU A 102 -9.67 6.98 -12.17
C GLU A 102 -8.73 6.46 -13.24
N ASN A 103 -8.95 6.82 -14.51
CA ASN A 103 -8.12 6.38 -15.63
C ASN A 103 -7.88 4.86 -15.65
N LYS A 104 -8.94 4.07 -15.40
CA LYS A 104 -8.94 2.59 -15.31
C LYS A 104 -8.07 2.01 -14.17
N SER A 105 -7.61 2.85 -13.26
CA SER A 105 -6.77 2.47 -12.12
C SER A 105 -7.53 2.71 -10.83
N THR A 106 -7.36 1.82 -9.86
CA THR A 106 -7.97 1.98 -8.53
C THR A 106 -7.03 2.76 -7.64
N TYR A 107 -7.50 3.85 -7.04
CA TYR A 107 -6.76 4.69 -6.13
C TYR A 107 -7.32 4.56 -4.71
N VAL A 108 -6.43 4.51 -3.73
CA VAL A 108 -6.77 4.34 -2.32
C VAL A 108 -6.13 5.44 -1.46
N PRO A 109 -6.77 5.85 -0.34
CA PRO A 109 -6.22 6.86 0.54
C PRO A 109 -4.96 6.35 1.25
N LEU A 110 -3.81 6.90 0.91
CA LEU A 110 -2.50 6.38 1.34
C LEU A 110 -2.32 6.46 2.87
N ARG A 111 -2.67 7.61 3.48
CA ARG A 111 -2.51 7.79 4.93
C ARG A 111 -3.36 6.80 5.73
N PHE A 112 -4.63 6.66 5.38
CA PHE A 112 -5.55 5.76 6.08
C PHE A 112 -5.02 4.32 6.05
N LEU A 113 -4.60 3.85 4.88
CA LEU A 113 -4.06 2.49 4.75
C LEU A 113 -2.71 2.33 5.44
N GLY A 114 -1.85 3.36 5.37
CA GLY A 114 -0.58 3.40 6.09
C GLY A 114 -0.80 3.21 7.59
N GLU A 115 -1.61 4.08 8.21
CA GLU A 115 -1.91 4.03 9.64
C GLU A 115 -2.59 2.72 10.05
N ALA A 116 -3.55 2.23 9.26
CA ALA A 116 -4.22 0.95 9.53
C ALA A 116 -3.26 -0.25 9.49
N LEU A 117 -2.17 -0.16 8.72
CA LEU A 117 -1.12 -1.17 8.62
C LEU A 117 0.11 -0.86 9.48
N GLY A 118 0.05 0.19 10.30
CA GLY A 118 1.09 0.58 11.25
C GLY A 118 2.24 1.42 10.66
N ALA A 119 2.09 1.97 9.46
CA ALA A 119 3.08 2.84 8.81
C ALA A 119 2.92 4.30 9.25
N GLY A 120 4.03 5.04 9.32
CA GLY A 120 4.00 6.50 9.40
C GLY A 120 3.80 7.10 8.02
N VAL A 121 2.80 7.97 7.82
CA VAL A 121 2.58 8.66 6.53
C VAL A 121 2.47 10.16 6.72
N LYS A 122 3.44 10.90 6.19
CA LYS A 122 3.50 12.36 6.27
C LYS A 122 3.49 12.99 4.90
N TYR A 123 2.61 13.98 4.70
CA TYR A 123 2.66 14.83 3.51
C TYR A 123 3.31 16.17 3.87
N VAL A 124 4.20 16.66 3.01
CA VAL A 124 4.92 17.93 3.13
C VAL A 124 4.55 18.81 1.95
N GLY A 125 3.69 19.81 2.20
CA GLY A 125 3.15 20.66 1.15
C GLY A 125 4.19 21.56 0.48
N SER A 126 5.23 22.00 1.19
CA SER A 126 6.27 22.87 0.63
C SER A 126 7.12 22.21 -0.46
N THR A 127 7.22 20.88 -0.44
CA THR A 127 8.00 20.10 -1.43
C THR A 127 7.11 19.19 -2.28
N ASN A 128 5.80 19.25 -2.06
CA ASN A 128 4.78 18.34 -2.59
C ASN A 128 5.19 16.87 -2.50
N SER A 129 5.54 16.43 -1.29
CA SER A 129 6.12 15.10 -1.05
C SER A 129 5.33 14.32 -0.02
N VAL A 130 5.16 13.02 -0.25
CA VAL A 130 4.72 12.07 0.77
C VAL A 130 5.91 11.26 1.23
N TYR A 131 6.08 11.16 2.55
CA TYR A 131 7.05 10.29 3.21
C TYR A 131 6.29 9.16 3.89
N ILE A 132 6.68 7.94 3.57
CA ILE A 132 6.23 6.71 4.21
C ILE A 132 7.40 6.20 5.04
N ASP A 133 7.20 6.13 6.35
CA ASP A 133 8.13 5.51 7.29
C ASP A 133 7.60 4.12 7.62
N THR A 134 8.38 3.12 7.24
CA THR A 134 8.06 1.72 7.43
C THR A 134 8.56 1.18 8.78
N ALA A 135 9.48 1.88 9.45
CA ALA A 135 10.03 1.44 10.73
C ALA A 135 8.95 1.19 11.80
N PRO A 136 7.90 2.03 11.95
CA PRO A 136 6.80 1.80 12.91
C PRO A 136 6.04 0.48 12.70
N MET A 137 6.14 -0.11 11.51
CA MET A 137 5.50 -1.39 11.19
C MET A 137 6.28 -2.59 11.78
N GLY A 138 7.44 -2.36 12.41
CA GLY A 138 8.31 -3.42 12.94
C GLY A 138 9.02 -4.20 11.82
N PHE A 139 9.12 -3.63 10.62
CA PHE A 139 9.57 -4.33 9.41
C PHE A 139 11.05 -4.71 9.42
N PHE A 140 11.88 -4.05 10.23
CA PHE A 140 13.34 -4.19 10.15
C PHE A 140 14.05 -4.49 11.47
N ASN A 141 13.32 -4.66 12.58
CA ASN A 141 13.98 -4.85 13.88
C ASN A 141 14.10 -6.33 14.29
N GLU A 142 13.48 -7.26 13.55
CA GLU A 142 13.74 -8.70 13.64
C GLU A 142 14.00 -9.25 12.24
N LYS A 143 15.29 -9.50 11.94
CA LYS A 143 15.71 -10.37 10.84
C LYS A 143 15.04 -11.73 11.02
N ALA A 144 14.35 -12.22 9.99
CA ALA A 144 13.66 -13.50 9.98
C ALA A 144 12.98 -13.88 11.32
N PRO A 145 11.80 -13.32 11.65
CA PRO A 145 11.12 -13.53 12.93
C PRO A 145 10.72 -14.98 13.21
N PHE A 146 10.79 -15.85 12.20
CA PHE A 146 10.50 -17.27 12.34
C PHE A 146 11.75 -18.11 12.11
N LYS A 147 11.85 -19.22 12.84
CA LYS A 147 12.93 -20.21 12.78
C LYS A 147 12.43 -21.56 12.28
N ALA A 148 13.34 -22.40 11.80
CA ALA A 148 13.00 -23.79 11.48
C ALA A 148 12.38 -24.49 12.71
N GLY A 149 11.25 -25.16 12.50
CA GLY A 149 10.44 -25.80 13.53
C GLY A 149 9.22 -24.99 13.96
N ASP A 150 9.21 -23.67 13.75
CA ASP A 150 8.14 -22.79 14.21
C ASP A 150 6.79 -23.15 13.59
N LYS A 151 5.74 -23.02 14.41
CA LYS A 151 4.35 -23.11 13.98
C LYS A 151 3.87 -21.72 13.59
N VAL A 152 3.40 -21.62 12.35
CA VAL A 152 3.00 -20.35 11.74
C VAL A 152 1.67 -20.53 11.01
N LEU A 153 1.11 -19.42 10.56
CA LEU A 153 0.00 -19.40 9.62
C LEU A 153 0.49 -18.93 8.25
N TYR A 154 0.11 -19.66 7.20
CA TYR A 154 0.39 -19.33 5.81
C TYR A 154 -0.87 -18.88 5.09
N LEU A 155 -0.81 -17.73 4.39
CA LEU A 155 -1.90 -17.20 3.61
C LEU A 155 -2.03 -17.96 2.27
N TYR A 156 -2.87 -18.99 2.28
CA TYR A 156 -3.20 -19.78 1.09
C TYR A 156 -4.60 -19.45 0.60
N ARG A 157 -4.71 -18.99 -0.66
CA ARG A 157 -6.01 -18.69 -1.32
C ARG A 157 -6.96 -17.84 -0.46
N ARG A 158 -6.43 -16.80 0.19
CA ARG A 158 -7.16 -15.84 1.05
C ARG A 158 -7.57 -16.41 2.42
N GLN A 159 -7.02 -17.55 2.82
CA GLN A 159 -7.25 -18.16 4.12
C GLN A 159 -5.91 -18.43 4.81
N TRP A 160 -5.88 -18.20 6.12
CA TRP A 160 -4.73 -18.52 6.95
C TRP A 160 -4.80 -19.99 7.36
N LEU A 161 -3.81 -20.78 6.91
CA LEU A 161 -3.73 -22.21 7.22
C LEU A 161 -2.51 -22.50 8.12
N PRO A 162 -2.60 -23.45 9.06
CA PRO A 162 -1.45 -23.90 9.83
C PRO A 162 -0.33 -24.42 8.93
N ALA A 163 0.89 -23.99 9.23
CA ALA A 163 2.11 -24.42 8.55
C ALA A 163 3.26 -24.59 9.55
N THR A 164 4.29 -25.31 9.13
CA THR A 164 5.55 -25.43 9.88
C THR A 164 6.68 -24.89 9.03
N VAL A 165 7.51 -24.03 9.62
CA VAL A 165 8.74 -23.56 8.98
C VAL A 165 9.75 -24.70 8.93
N VAL A 166 10.23 -25.02 7.74
CA VAL A 166 11.23 -26.06 7.48
C VAL A 166 12.62 -25.44 7.43
N GLN A 167 12.74 -24.30 6.73
CA GLN A 167 14.01 -23.62 6.51
C GLN A 167 13.76 -22.12 6.33
N VAL A 168 14.77 -21.33 6.69
CA VAL A 168 14.78 -19.87 6.54
C VAL A 168 15.92 -19.52 5.61
N PHE A 169 15.65 -18.64 4.65
CA PHE A 169 16.65 -17.98 3.84
C PHE A 169 16.60 -16.48 4.19
N ASP A 170 17.57 -16.08 5.03
CA ASP A 170 17.84 -14.66 5.32
C ASP A 170 18.51 -14.07 4.08
N ASN A 171 17.94 -12.98 3.55
CA ASN A 171 18.45 -12.31 2.38
C ASN A 171 18.67 -10.85 2.77
N ASP A 172 19.94 -10.47 2.98
CA ASP A 172 20.32 -9.19 3.61
C ASP A 172 19.72 -7.93 2.93
N ASN A 173 19.28 -8.03 1.67
CA ASN A 173 18.73 -6.93 0.88
C ASN A 173 17.35 -7.24 0.25
N GLU A 174 16.71 -8.35 0.60
CA GLU A 174 15.40 -8.71 0.05
C GLU A 174 14.47 -9.24 1.15
N GLU A 175 13.18 -9.36 0.83
CA GLU A 175 12.21 -9.95 1.75
C GLU A 175 12.60 -11.40 2.09
N ASP A 176 12.71 -11.71 3.39
CA ASP A 176 12.99 -13.06 3.90
C ASP A 176 12.13 -14.13 3.18
N ARG A 177 12.78 -15.23 2.80
CA ARG A 177 12.11 -16.40 2.20
C ARG A 177 12.10 -17.54 3.20
N TYR A 178 11.00 -18.28 3.23
CA TYR A 178 10.84 -19.41 4.12
C TYR A 178 10.47 -20.63 3.31
N VAL A 179 11.03 -21.80 3.61
CA VAL A 179 10.44 -23.07 3.19
C VAL A 179 9.46 -23.48 4.26
N ILE A 180 8.22 -23.77 3.87
CA ILE A 180 7.19 -24.23 4.78
C ILE A 180 6.55 -25.52 4.29
N ASP A 181 6.09 -26.32 5.24
CA ASP A 181 5.16 -27.43 5.00
C ASP A 181 3.77 -27.04 5.52
N PHE A 182 2.74 -27.24 4.70
CA PHE A 182 1.34 -27.05 5.10
C PHE A 182 0.43 -28.10 4.47
N VAL A 183 -0.81 -28.19 4.95
CA VAL A 183 -1.84 -29.09 4.42
C VAL A 183 -2.94 -28.27 3.77
N GLU A 184 -3.21 -28.53 2.49
CA GLU A 184 -4.33 -27.92 1.77
C GLU A 184 -5.67 -28.41 2.34
N PRO A 185 -6.78 -27.67 2.11
CA PRO A 185 -8.12 -28.15 2.48
C PRO A 185 -8.49 -29.51 1.89
N SER A 186 -7.85 -29.91 0.78
CA SER A 186 -7.99 -31.24 0.16
C SER A 186 -7.31 -32.37 0.95
N GLY A 187 -6.55 -32.06 2.00
CA GLY A 187 -5.71 -33.00 2.74
C GLY A 187 -4.31 -33.22 2.14
N ARG A 188 -4.02 -32.61 0.97
CA ARG A 188 -2.72 -32.75 0.31
C ARG A 188 -1.63 -31.97 1.08
N LYS A 189 -0.51 -32.64 1.36
CA LYS A 189 0.68 -32.02 1.96
C LYS A 189 1.48 -31.29 0.88
N ILE A 190 1.89 -30.06 1.16
CA ILE A 190 2.62 -29.20 0.22
C ILE A 190 3.83 -28.59 0.91
N ARG A 191 4.96 -28.60 0.20
CA ARG A 191 6.15 -27.82 0.52
C ARG A 191 6.30 -26.67 -0.47
N ILE A 192 6.45 -25.44 0.01
CA ILE A 192 6.59 -24.25 -0.83
C ILE A 192 7.52 -23.23 -0.18
N SER A 193 8.03 -22.28 -0.98
CA SER A 193 8.94 -21.21 -0.53
C SER A 193 8.32 -19.80 -0.62
N PRO A 194 7.36 -19.43 0.24
CA PRO A 194 6.75 -18.10 0.20
C PRO A 194 7.67 -17.02 0.81
N GLY A 195 7.39 -15.76 0.46
CA GLY A 195 7.98 -14.61 1.14
C GLY A 195 7.28 -14.31 2.47
N ARG A 196 7.96 -13.55 3.33
CA ARG A 196 7.50 -13.15 4.67
C ARG A 196 6.06 -12.63 4.72
N ARG A 197 5.61 -11.84 3.75
CA ARG A 197 4.27 -11.22 3.71
C ARG A 197 3.11 -12.21 3.68
N TYR A 198 3.38 -13.48 3.35
CA TYR A 198 2.40 -14.57 3.35
C TYR A 198 2.40 -15.38 4.65
N ILE A 199 3.25 -15.06 5.61
CA ILE A 199 3.40 -15.80 6.86
C ILE A 199 3.13 -14.88 8.04
N ARG A 200 2.47 -15.41 9.07
CA ARG A 200 2.32 -14.74 10.37
C ARG A 200 2.42 -15.72 11.52
N LYS A 201 2.58 -15.19 12.72
CA LYS A 201 2.60 -15.99 13.96
C LYS A 201 1.30 -16.78 14.13
N ALA A 202 1.41 -18.02 14.60
CA ALA A 202 0.25 -18.76 15.10
C ALA A 202 -0.09 -18.23 16.50
N SER A 203 -1.34 -17.84 16.71
CA SER A 203 -1.89 -17.40 18.01
C SER A 203 -1.92 -18.52 19.03
#